data_AF-A0A5S3XVL0-F1
#
_entry.id   AF-A0A5S3XVL0-F1
#
_cell.length_a   1.000
_cell.length_b   1.000
_cell.length_c   1.000
_cell.angle_alpha   90.00
_cell.angle_beta   90.00
_cell.angle_gamma   90.00
#
_symmetry.space_group_name_H-M   'P 1'
#
loop_
_entity.id
_entity.type
_entity.pdbx_description
1 polymer ?
#
loop_
_entity_poly.entity_id
_entity_poly.type
_entity_poly.pdbx_seq_one_letter_code
_entity_poly.pdbx_strand_id
1 'polypeptide(L)'
;MEFYLFGVHFTGDLLFYLGLIFACGFVFGWFCRKGNIFWCLVGLFIFYPVMQFAMAVDTWFITVPFVAGFLVHTGKPLYRRLFQQ
;
A
#
# COMPACT_ATOMS: atom_id res chain seq x y z
N MET A 1 14.74 -1.07 -18.98
CA MET A 1 15.20 0.31 -18.69
C MET A 1 15.79 0.30 -17.29
N GLU A 2 17.01 0.80 -17.11
CA GLU A 2 17.69 0.82 -15.81
C GLU A 2 18.03 2.26 -15.45
N PHE A 3 17.87 2.62 -14.18
CA PHE A 3 18.27 3.94 -13.70
C PHE A 3 18.59 3.94 -12.20
N TYR A 4 19.35 4.96 -11.79
CA TYR A 4 19.79 5.12 -10.41
C TYR A 4 19.01 6.26 -9.75
N LEU A 5 18.48 6.02 -8.55
CA LEU A 5 17.81 7.04 -7.74
C LEU A 5 18.44 7.02 -6.34
N PHE A 6 18.99 8.15 -5.88
CA PHE A 6 19.66 8.27 -4.56
C PHE A 6 20.75 7.21 -4.30
N GLY A 7 21.48 6.77 -5.33
CA GLY A 7 22.52 5.75 -5.23
C GLY A 7 22.00 4.30 -5.21
N VAL A 8 20.69 4.09 -5.31
CA VAL A 8 20.07 2.77 -5.44
C VAL A 8 19.81 2.48 -6.92
N HIS A 9 20.21 1.28 -7.38
CA HIS A 9 19.97 0.80 -8.75
C HIS A 9 18.56 0.23 -8.85
N PHE A 10 17.78 0.73 -9.82
CA PHE A 10 16.44 0.24 -10.11
C PHE A 10 16.37 -0.31 -11.54
N THR A 11 15.84 -1.51 -11.66
CA THR A 11 15.44 -2.10 -12.94
C THR A 11 13.97 -1.75 -13.23
N GLY A 12 13.62 -1.66 -14.52
CA GLY A 12 12.24 -1.42 -14.96
C GLY A 12 11.24 -2.42 -14.38
N ASP A 13 11.65 -3.68 -14.27
CA ASP A 13 10.84 -4.74 -13.69
C ASP A 13 10.56 -4.48 -12.20
N LEU A 14 11.57 -4.06 -11.44
CA LEU A 14 11.42 -3.71 -10.03
C LEU A 14 10.39 -2.59 -9.83
N LEU A 15 10.43 -1.55 -10.67
CA LEU A 15 9.49 -0.43 -10.60
C LEU A 15 8.08 -0.83 -10.96
N PHE A 16 7.92 -1.72 -11.94
CA PHE A 16 6.63 -2.28 -12.27
C PHE A 16 6.02 -3.04 -11.07
N TYR A 17 6.82 -3.88 -10.40
CA TYR A 17 6.37 -4.56 -9.19
C TYR A 17 6.06 -3.59 -8.05
N LEU A 18 6.89 -2.57 -7.82
CA LEU A 18 6.60 -1.52 -6.83
C LEU A 18 5.27 -0.81 -7.13
N GLY A 19 5.03 -0.46 -8.40
CA GLY A 19 3.78 0.17 -8.84
C GLY A 19 2.56 -0.73 -8.64
N LEU A 20 2.69 -2.03 -8.89
CA LEU A 20 1.63 -3.01 -8.69
C LEU A 20 1.29 -3.17 -7.20
N ILE A 21 2.32 -3.30 -6.35
CA ILE A 21 2.16 -3.38 -4.90
C ILE A 21 1.54 -2.09 -4.34
N PHE A 22 1.98 -0.93 -4.84
CA PHE A 22 1.39 0.36 -4.50
C PHE A 22 -0.09 0.41 -4.91
N ALA A 23 -0.44 -0.05 -6.10
CA ALA A 23 -1.83 -0.11 -6.57
C ALA A 23 -2.69 -1.02 -5.69
N CYS A 24 -2.17 -2.16 -5.23
CA CYS A 24 -2.87 -3.03 -4.27
C CYS A 24 -3.18 -2.28 -2.96
N GLY A 25 -2.17 -1.60 -2.40
CA GLY A 25 -2.35 -0.78 -1.19
C GLY A 25 -3.37 0.35 -1.41
N PHE A 26 -3.28 1.03 -2.55
CA PHE A 26 -4.19 2.11 -2.94
C PHE A 26 -5.65 1.64 -3.04
N VAL A 27 -5.90 0.53 -3.74
CA VAL A 27 -7.24 -0.04 -3.88
C VAL A 27 -7.78 -0.49 -2.51
N PHE A 28 -6.93 -1.10 -1.68
CA PHE A 28 -7.33 -1.46 -0.31
C PHE A 28 -7.70 -0.22 0.53
N GLY A 29 -6.90 0.85 0.46
CA GLY A 29 -7.19 2.11 1.14
C GLY A 29 -8.49 2.74 0.66
N TRP A 30 -8.84 2.58 -0.63
CA TRP A 30 -10.10 3.05 -1.19
C TRP A 30 -11.32 2.35 -0.56
N PHE A 31 -11.26 1.02 -0.38
CA PHE A 31 -12.30 0.27 0.30
C PHE A 31 -12.56 0.78 1.73
N CYS A 32 -11.50 1.09 2.47
CA CYS A 32 -11.62 1.57 3.85
C CYS A 32 -11.98 3.06 3.96
N ARG A 33 -11.74 3.89 2.92
CA ARG A 33 -12.11 5.32 2.91
C ARG A 33 -13.62 5.55 2.96
N LYS A 34 -14.43 4.69 2.32
CA LYS A 34 -15.90 4.88 2.26
C LYS A 34 -16.60 4.67 3.61
N GLY A 35 -15.88 4.26 4.66
CA GLY A 35 -16.41 4.14 6.03
C GLY A 35 -17.41 3.00 6.24
N ASN A 36 -17.70 2.21 5.20
CA ASN A 36 -18.52 1.02 5.33
C ASN A 36 -17.63 -0.18 5.72
N ILE A 37 -17.84 -0.68 6.95
CA ILE A 37 -17.14 -1.84 7.51
C ILE A 37 -17.20 -3.06 6.58
N PHE A 38 -18.33 -3.28 5.90
CA PHE A 38 -18.48 -4.41 4.98
C PHE A 38 -17.47 -4.36 3.84
N TRP A 39 -17.28 -3.20 3.22
CA TRP A 39 -16.32 -3.03 2.12
C TRP A 39 -14.87 -3.14 2.59
N CYS A 40 -14.55 -2.67 3.80
CA CYS A 40 -13.21 -2.81 4.36
C CYS A 40 -12.91 -4.28 4.72
N LEU A 41 -13.89 -5.06 5.21
CA LEU A 41 -13.75 -6.50 5.42
C LEU A 41 -13.57 -7.27 4.11
N VAL A 42 -14.37 -6.97 3.08
CA VAL A 42 -14.23 -7.57 1.75
C VAL A 42 -12.84 -7.26 1.17
N GLY A 43 -12.40 -6.00 1.25
CA GLY A 43 -11.05 -5.60 0.86
C GLY A 43 -9.99 -6.37 1.64
N LEU A 44 -10.17 -6.54 2.95
CA LEU A 44 -9.22 -7.26 3.80
C LEU A 44 -9.11 -8.73 3.39
N PHE A 45 -10.22 -9.42 3.11
CA PHE A 45 -10.17 -10.81 2.61
C PHE A 45 -9.49 -10.94 1.25
N ILE A 46 -9.71 -9.99 0.33
CA ILE A 46 -9.09 -9.99 -1.00
C ILE A 46 -7.58 -9.71 -0.91
N PHE A 47 -7.18 -8.73 -0.11
CA PHE A 47 -5.77 -8.30 0.00
C PHE A 47 -4.99 -9.01 1.13
N TYR A 48 -5.65 -9.83 1.94
CA TYR A 48 -5.02 -10.66 2.96
C TYR A 48 -3.81 -11.48 2.46
N PRO A 49 -3.89 -12.23 1.34
CA PRO A 49 -2.73 -12.95 0.83
C PRO A 49 -1.58 -12.02 0.44
N VAL A 50 -1.87 -10.83 -0.07
CA VAL A 50 -0.86 -9.82 -0.41
C VAL A 50 -0.18 -9.27 0.84
N MET A 51 -0.95 -9.03 1.90
CA MET A 51 -0.40 -8.63 3.20
C MET A 51 0.44 -9.72 3.83
N GLN A 52 -0.02 -10.98 3.82
CA GLN A 52 0.74 -12.13 4.30
C GLN A 52 2.08 -12.27 3.56
N PHE A 53 2.05 -12.13 2.23
CA PHE A 53 3.26 -12.12 1.43
C PHE A 53 4.19 -10.97 1.80
N ALA A 54 3.67 -9.74 1.92
CA ALA A 54 4.47 -8.59 2.31
C ALA A 54 5.11 -8.74 3.71
N MET A 55 4.41 -9.36 4.65
CA MET A 55 4.94 -9.66 5.99
C MET A 55 5.96 -10.80 6.00
N ALA A 56 5.79 -11.82 5.15
CA ALA A 56 6.70 -12.95 5.08
C ALA A 56 8.05 -12.59 4.42
N VAL A 57 8.05 -11.68 3.45
CA VAL A 57 9.28 -11.28 2.74
C VAL A 57 10.08 -10.25 3.54
N ASP A 58 9.46 -9.54 4.50
CA ASP A 58 10.10 -8.55 5.40
C ASP A 58 11.10 -7.62 4.69
N THR A 59 10.72 -7.13 3.52
CA THR A 59 11.54 -6.19 2.73
C THR A 59 10.84 -4.85 2.60
N TRP A 60 11.60 -3.80 2.88
CA TRP A 60 11.10 -2.43 2.81
C TRP A 60 10.59 -2.05 1.41
N PHE A 61 11.19 -2.60 0.35
CA PHE A 61 10.77 -2.36 -1.03
C PHE A 61 9.39 -2.91 -1.39
N ILE A 62 8.80 -3.78 -0.56
CA ILE A 62 7.44 -4.33 -0.74
C ILE A 62 6.48 -3.67 0.25
N THR A 63 6.88 -3.55 1.51
CA THR A 63 6.02 -3.01 2.57
C THR A 63 5.78 -1.51 2.42
N VAL A 64 6.82 -0.74 2.08
CA VAL A 64 6.71 0.73 1.95
C VAL A 64 5.75 1.15 0.83
N PRO A 65 5.84 0.64 -0.42
CA PRO A 65 4.89 1.01 -1.47
C PRO A 65 3.44 0.64 -1.12
N PHE A 66 3.23 -0.54 -0.51
CA PHE A 66 1.90 -0.98 -0.10
C PHE A 66 1.29 -0.03 0.93
N VAL A 67 2.03 0.28 2.00
CA VAL A 67 1.57 1.18 3.07
C VAL A 67 1.39 2.61 2.53
N ALA A 68 2.32 3.09 1.70
CA ALA A 68 2.21 4.39 1.05
C ALA A 68 0.94 4.49 0.21
N GLY A 69 0.66 3.49 -0.64
CA GLY A 69 -0.56 3.41 -1.44
C GLY A 69 -1.82 3.41 -0.58
N PHE A 70 -1.84 2.61 0.49
CA PHE A 70 -2.95 2.56 1.44
C PHE A 70 -3.23 3.93 2.09
N LEU A 71 -2.17 4.59 2.54
CA LEU A 71 -2.25 5.90 3.20
C LEU A 71 -2.72 7.02 2.27
N VAL A 72 -2.63 6.88 0.94
CA VAL A 72 -3.17 7.88 0.01
C VAL A 72 -4.66 8.12 0.25
N HIS A 73 -5.42 7.08 0.61
CA HIS A 73 -6.85 7.18 0.86
C HIS A 73 -7.23 7.22 2.34
N THR A 74 -6.41 6.66 3.22
CA THR A 74 -6.70 6.57 4.66
C THR A 74 -5.94 7.58 5.51
N GLY A 75 -4.88 8.22 4.99
CA GLY A 75 -4.03 9.14 5.74
C GLY A 75 -4.75 10.39 6.22
N LYS A 76 -5.49 11.08 5.33
CA LYS A 76 -6.29 12.26 5.72
C LYS A 76 -7.38 11.93 6.77
N PRO A 77 -8.24 10.91 6.60
CA PRO A 77 -9.23 10.58 7.62
C PRO A 77 -8.60 10.07 8.93
N LEU A 78 -7.47 9.37 8.87
CA LEU A 78 -6.73 8.93 10.05
C LEU A 78 -6.16 10.12 10.83
N TYR A 79 -5.50 11.06 10.15
CA TYR A 79 -4.97 12.27 10.77
C TYR A 79 -6.05 13.08 11.49
N ARG A 80 -7.21 13.26 10.85
CA ARG A 80 -8.37 13.93 11.47
C ARG A 80 -8.83 13.24 12.75
N ARG A 81 -8.90 11.90 12.76
CA ARG A 81 -9.31 11.13 13.94
C ARG A 81 -8.28 11.13 15.07
N LEU A 82 -6.99 11.27 14.76
CA LEU A 82 -5.92 11.21 15.76
C LEU A 82 -5.59 12.57 16.37
N PHE A 83 -5.69 13.65 15.58
CA PHE A 83 -5.17 14.97 15.98
C PHE A 83 -6.22 16.08 15.99
N GLN A 84 -7.40 15.85 15.44
CA GLN A 84 -8.49 16.85 15.39
C GLN A 84 -9.75 16.36 16.14
N GLN A 85 -9.57 15.53 17.19
CA GLN A 85 -10.66 15.22 18.12
C GLN A 85 -11.06 16.46 18.91
#